data_AF-A0A1R2B1P2-F1
#
_entry.id   AF-A0A1R2B1P2-F1
#
_cell.length_a   1.000
_cell.length_b   1.000
_cell.length_c   1.000
_cell.angle_alpha   90.00
_cell.angle_beta   90.00
_cell.angle_gamma   90.00
#
_symmetry.space_group_name_H-M   'P 1'
#
loop_
_entity.id
_entity.type
_entity.pdbx_description
1 polymer ?
#
loop_
_entity_poly.entity_id
_entity_poly.type
_entity_poly.pdbx_seq_one_letter_code
_entity_poly.pdbx_strand_id
1 'polypeptide(L)'
;MVKFLGSILFVSLIIDSVVSVNLPFYVISDTTNWVEGPSSSSGMFSIVTSTDSLWTASIPGANWIWDFSGSGPIGVGNFYKYFFIAGSPTSSTLEIAADGIFKTFINGQTISCDDTTGNTYLNKITCYPTLSAFVSGINVFHVEVTNASQGNCGLLYKLYVVSTY
;
A
#
# COMPACT_ATOMS: atom_id res chain seq x y z
N MET A 1 59.29 8.93 50.82
CA MET A 1 59.03 9.83 49.67
C MET A 1 58.73 8.96 48.46
N VAL A 2 57.54 9.11 47.84
CA VAL A 2 57.29 8.99 46.37
C VAL A 2 57.30 7.55 45.79
N LYS A 3 56.33 7.05 45.01
CA LYS A 3 55.07 7.55 44.41
C LYS A 3 54.21 6.32 44.00
N PHE A 4 52.91 6.39 44.24
CA PHE A 4 51.91 5.52 43.61
C PHE A 4 51.71 5.98 42.15
N LEU A 5 51.88 5.09 41.16
CA LEU A 5 51.39 5.33 39.80
C LEU A 5 50.00 4.71 39.67
N GLY A 6 48.98 5.57 39.75
CA GLY A 6 47.62 5.21 39.33
C GLY A 6 47.54 5.17 37.81
N SER A 7 47.17 4.01 37.25
CA SER A 7 46.78 3.92 35.84
C SER A 7 45.33 4.38 35.70
N ILE A 8 45.13 5.49 34.99
CA ILE A 8 43.81 5.98 34.59
C ILE A 8 43.39 5.19 33.35
N LEU A 9 42.36 4.36 33.49
CA LEU A 9 41.74 3.64 32.39
C LEU A 9 40.87 4.64 31.59
N PHE A 10 41.35 5.08 30.43
CA PHE A 10 40.54 5.84 29.49
C PHE A 10 39.57 4.89 28.77
N VAL A 11 38.32 4.86 29.21
CA VAL A 11 37.23 4.25 28.45
C VAL A 11 36.87 5.23 27.34
N SER A 12 37.35 4.96 26.12
CA SER A 12 36.95 5.70 24.93
C SER A 12 35.52 5.25 24.56
N LEU A 13 34.55 6.13 24.78
CA LEU A 13 33.17 5.92 24.35
C LEU A 13 33.13 6.21 22.83
N ILE A 14 33.20 5.16 22.01
CA ILE A 14 32.93 5.27 20.57
C ILE A 14 31.43 5.49 20.45
N ILE A 15 31.02 6.75 20.24
CA ILE A 15 29.67 7.08 19.81
C ILE A 15 29.64 6.78 18.31
N ASP A 16 29.25 5.56 17.94
CA ASP A 16 28.88 5.28 16.56
C ASP A 16 27.66 6.15 16.22
N SER A 17 27.88 7.22 15.47
CA SER A 17 26.80 7.96 14.86
C SER A 17 26.21 7.08 13.75
N VAL A 18 25.20 6.29 14.08
CA VAL A 18 24.42 5.55 13.09
C VAL A 18 23.65 6.59 12.28
N VAL A 19 24.09 6.84 11.05
CA VAL A 19 23.37 7.71 10.12
C VAL A 19 22.17 6.93 9.63
N SER A 20 20.99 7.24 10.17
CA SER A 20 19.73 6.67 9.71
C SER A 20 19.47 7.09 8.26
N VAL A 21 19.18 6.12 7.40
CA VAL A 21 18.87 6.36 5.98
C VAL A 21 17.36 6.30 5.77
N ASN A 22 16.78 7.36 5.20
CA ASN A 22 15.39 7.37 4.77
C ASN A 22 15.23 6.64 3.43
N LEU A 23 14.34 5.65 3.39
CA LEU A 23 13.96 4.91 2.19
C LEU A 23 12.50 5.19 1.81
N PRO A 24 12.27 6.12 0.87
CA PRO A 24 10.96 6.32 0.26
C PRO A 24 10.72 5.30 -0.87
N PHE A 25 9.53 4.70 -0.91
CA PHE A 25 9.12 3.84 -2.02
C PHE A 25 7.60 3.85 -2.22
N TYR A 26 7.16 3.29 -3.36
CA TYR A 26 5.76 3.20 -3.73
C TYR A 26 5.32 1.76 -3.90
N VAL A 27 4.08 1.48 -3.47
CA VAL A 27 3.33 0.28 -3.80
C VAL A 27 2.13 0.74 -4.62
N ILE A 28 2.00 0.28 -5.86
CA ILE A 28 1.03 0.79 -6.84
C ILE A 28 0.12 -0.32 -7.36
N SER A 29 -1.07 0.08 -7.83
CA SER A 29 -1.92 -0.78 -8.65
C SER A 29 -1.30 -0.99 -10.04
N ASP A 30 -0.91 -2.22 -10.33
CA ASP A 30 -0.36 -2.66 -11.61
C ASP A 30 -0.67 -4.15 -11.83
N THR A 31 -0.12 -4.76 -12.87
CA THR A 31 -0.36 -6.17 -13.25
C THR A 31 0.40 -7.18 -12.38
N THR A 32 1.04 -6.74 -11.29
CA THR A 32 1.69 -7.63 -10.32
C THR A 32 0.84 -7.82 -9.06
N ASN A 33 -0.32 -7.16 -8.98
CA ASN A 33 -1.29 -7.45 -7.93
C ASN A 33 -1.92 -8.83 -8.18
N TRP A 34 -2.05 -9.63 -7.13
CA TRP A 34 -2.88 -10.83 -7.15
C TRP A 34 -4.33 -10.43 -6.92
N VAL A 35 -5.25 -10.93 -7.73
CA VAL A 35 -6.68 -10.64 -7.63
C VAL A 35 -7.49 -11.93 -7.60
N GLU A 36 -8.36 -12.04 -6.59
CA GLU A 36 -9.41 -13.05 -6.49
C GLU A 36 -10.74 -12.33 -6.74
N GLY A 37 -11.22 -12.41 -7.99
CA GLY A 37 -12.39 -11.67 -8.44
C GLY A 37 -13.52 -12.54 -8.97
N PRO A 38 -14.64 -11.93 -9.39
CA PRO A 38 -15.82 -12.66 -9.83
C PRO A 38 -15.62 -13.41 -11.16
N SER A 39 -14.64 -13.03 -11.98
CA SER A 39 -14.23 -13.75 -13.20
C SER A 39 -13.02 -14.64 -12.97
N SER A 40 -12.31 -14.49 -11.85
CA SER A 40 -11.10 -15.23 -11.49
C SER A 40 -11.10 -15.72 -10.03
N SER A 41 -12.09 -16.52 -9.67
CA SER A 41 -12.31 -16.93 -8.26
C SER A 41 -11.18 -17.75 -7.64
N SER A 42 -10.32 -18.39 -8.46
CA SER A 42 -9.12 -19.11 -7.99
C SER A 42 -7.86 -18.23 -7.93
N GLY A 43 -8.00 -16.94 -8.22
CA GLY A 43 -6.92 -15.96 -8.23
C GLY A 43 -6.16 -15.89 -9.56
N MET A 44 -5.68 -14.69 -9.90
CA MET A 44 -4.78 -14.43 -11.03
C MET A 44 -4.00 -13.14 -10.81
N PHE A 45 -3.02 -12.85 -11.67
CA PHE A 45 -2.49 -11.49 -11.75
C PHE A 45 -3.52 -10.56 -12.39
N SER A 46 -3.70 -9.38 -11.83
CA SER A 46 -4.60 -8.38 -12.37
C SER A 46 -4.18 -7.94 -13.77
N ILE A 47 -5.14 -7.44 -14.53
CA ILE A 47 -4.91 -6.79 -15.81
C ILE A 47 -5.17 -5.29 -15.70
N VAL A 48 -4.55 -4.51 -16.58
CA VAL A 48 -4.97 -3.11 -16.77
C VAL A 48 -6.34 -3.13 -17.44
N THR A 49 -7.34 -2.56 -16.77
CA THR A 49 -8.72 -2.54 -17.27
C THR A 49 -8.98 -1.25 -18.05
N SER A 50 -9.80 -1.34 -19.09
CA SER A 50 -10.32 -0.17 -19.79
C SER A 50 -11.16 0.68 -18.84
N THR A 51 -10.85 1.97 -18.78
CA THR A 51 -11.61 2.94 -17.97
C THR A 51 -12.88 3.37 -18.69
N ASP A 52 -13.95 3.64 -17.94
CA ASP A 52 -15.09 4.37 -18.47
C ASP A 52 -14.74 5.85 -18.72
N SER A 53 -15.43 6.49 -19.66
CA SER A 53 -15.36 7.93 -19.90
C SER A 53 -15.65 8.79 -18.66
N LEU A 54 -16.41 8.26 -17.70
CA LEU A 54 -16.73 8.93 -16.44
C LEU A 54 -15.59 8.85 -15.41
N TRP A 55 -14.60 7.98 -15.60
CA TRP A 55 -13.51 7.81 -14.64
C TRP A 55 -12.48 8.92 -14.80
N THR A 56 -12.53 9.90 -13.90
CA THR A 56 -11.64 11.07 -13.93
C THR A 56 -10.52 11.01 -12.90
N ALA A 57 -10.59 10.11 -11.92
CA ALA A 57 -9.54 9.96 -10.92
C ALA A 57 -8.23 9.47 -11.56
N SER A 58 -7.14 10.14 -11.21
CA SER A 58 -5.80 9.86 -11.70
C SER A 58 -4.78 9.87 -10.56
N ILE A 59 -3.92 8.86 -10.57
CA ILE A 59 -2.81 8.63 -9.64
C ILE A 59 -1.56 8.37 -10.48
N PRO A 60 -0.60 9.31 -10.57
CA PRO A 60 0.57 9.17 -11.42
C PRO A 60 1.39 7.92 -11.11
N GLY A 61 1.64 7.11 -12.14
CA GLY A 61 2.43 5.88 -12.05
C GLY A 61 1.65 4.64 -11.59
N ALA A 62 0.34 4.76 -11.35
CA ALA A 62 -0.55 3.63 -11.09
C ALA A 62 -1.51 3.41 -12.25
N ASN A 63 -2.02 2.18 -12.41
CA ASN A 63 -2.99 1.82 -13.43
C ASN A 63 -4.32 1.42 -12.79
N TRP A 64 -5.41 1.67 -13.50
CA TRP A 64 -6.70 1.04 -13.20
C TRP A 64 -6.57 -0.46 -13.48
N ILE A 65 -6.82 -1.28 -12.47
CA ILE A 65 -6.70 -2.74 -12.56
C ILE A 65 -7.97 -3.45 -12.15
N TRP A 66 -8.18 -4.64 -12.71
CA TRP A 66 -9.25 -5.56 -12.32
C TRP A 66 -8.92 -7.01 -12.73
N ASP A 67 -9.86 -7.95 -12.55
CA ASP A 67 -9.74 -9.35 -13.04
C ASP A 67 -10.33 -9.57 -14.45
N PHE A 68 -10.95 -8.54 -15.02
CA PHE A 68 -11.46 -8.50 -16.39
C PHE A 68 -11.37 -7.06 -16.95
N SER A 69 -11.63 -6.89 -18.24
CA SER A 69 -11.68 -5.57 -18.88
C SER A 69 -13.05 -5.35 -19.53
N GLY A 70 -13.57 -4.14 -19.40
CA GLY A 70 -14.90 -3.78 -19.90
C GLY A 70 -16.03 -4.20 -18.95
N SER A 71 -17.23 -4.41 -19.49
CA SER A 71 -18.41 -4.77 -18.70
C SER A 71 -18.31 -6.21 -18.20
N GLY A 72 -18.34 -6.39 -16.88
CA GLY A 72 -18.29 -7.70 -16.24
C GLY A 72 -19.32 -7.89 -15.14
N PRO A 73 -19.27 -9.04 -14.45
CA PRO A 73 -20.28 -9.44 -13.48
C PRO A 73 -20.24 -8.60 -12.19
N ILE A 74 -21.38 -8.63 -11.48
CA ILE A 74 -21.49 -8.20 -10.09
C ILE A 74 -20.62 -9.12 -9.22
N GLY A 75 -19.94 -8.55 -8.23
CA GLY A 75 -19.19 -9.35 -7.27
C GLY A 75 -18.13 -8.56 -6.52
N VAL A 76 -17.28 -9.29 -5.80
CA VAL A 76 -16.20 -8.73 -4.98
C VAL A 76 -14.87 -9.16 -5.57
N GLY A 77 -13.96 -8.20 -5.74
CA GLY A 77 -12.57 -8.42 -6.07
C GLY A 77 -11.69 -8.18 -4.86
N ASN A 78 -10.90 -9.18 -4.47
CA ASN A 78 -9.87 -9.05 -3.44
C ASN A 78 -8.50 -8.89 -4.08
N PHE A 79 -7.87 -7.73 -3.89
CA PHE A 79 -6.57 -7.39 -4.46
C PHE A 79 -5.49 -7.44 -3.40
N TYR A 80 -4.40 -8.14 -3.68
CA TYR A 80 -3.26 -8.28 -2.79
C TYR A 80 -1.98 -7.80 -3.47
N LYS A 81 -1.21 -6.99 -2.76
CA LYS A 81 0.12 -6.57 -3.19
C LYS A 81 1.09 -6.73 -2.02
N TYR A 82 2.04 -7.65 -2.20
CA TYR A 82 3.11 -7.89 -1.24
C TYR A 82 4.26 -6.92 -1.49
N PHE A 83 4.86 -6.42 -0.42
CA PHE A 83 6.00 -5.51 -0.49
C PHE A 83 6.89 -5.66 0.75
N PHE A 84 8.14 -5.19 0.66
CA PHE A 84 9.13 -5.30 1.73
C PHE A 84 9.45 -3.92 2.30
N ILE A 85 9.49 -3.81 3.63
CA ILE A 85 9.96 -2.63 4.37
C ILE A 85 11.31 -2.96 5.01
N ALA A 86 12.36 -2.26 4.59
CA ALA A 86 13.65 -2.30 5.27
C ALA A 86 13.59 -1.38 6.50
N GLY A 87 13.92 -1.91 7.69
CA GLY A 87 13.90 -1.14 8.93
C GLY A 87 12.48 -0.77 9.38
N SER A 88 12.33 0.40 10.00
CA SER A 88 11.08 0.84 10.63
C SER A 88 10.33 1.86 9.77
N PRO A 89 9.02 1.70 9.52
CA PRO A 89 8.22 2.68 8.79
C PRO A 89 8.08 3.97 9.61
N THR A 90 8.23 5.12 8.97
CA THR A 90 8.20 6.45 9.60
C THR A 90 7.08 7.35 9.07
N SER A 91 6.59 7.09 7.87
CA SER A 91 5.38 7.75 7.34
C SER A 91 4.73 6.88 6.26
N SER A 92 3.43 7.09 6.05
CA SER A 92 2.73 6.52 4.91
C SER A 92 1.63 7.45 4.40
N THR A 93 1.34 7.37 3.10
CA THR A 93 0.23 8.10 2.47
C THR A 93 -0.37 7.20 1.39
N LEU A 94 -1.68 7.00 1.45
CA LEU A 94 -2.43 6.21 0.47
C LEU A 94 -3.29 7.14 -0.36
N GLU A 95 -3.09 7.12 -1.67
CA GLU A 95 -4.05 7.61 -2.66
C GLU A 95 -4.81 6.43 -3.25
N ILE A 96 -6.14 6.48 -3.29
CA ILE A 96 -6.96 5.36 -3.77
C ILE A 96 -8.28 5.83 -4.40
N ALA A 97 -8.72 5.10 -5.43
CA ALA A 97 -10.01 5.24 -6.07
C ALA A 97 -10.52 3.87 -6.55
N ALA A 98 -11.83 3.70 -6.63
CA ALA A 98 -12.46 2.57 -7.28
C ALA A 98 -13.73 2.99 -8.03
N ASP A 99 -14.13 2.19 -9.01
CA ASP A 99 -15.53 2.15 -9.47
C ASP A 99 -16.24 1.04 -8.71
N GLY A 100 -17.08 1.44 -7.74
CA GLY A 100 -17.58 0.57 -6.68
C GLY A 100 -17.02 0.96 -5.31
N ILE A 101 -17.57 0.33 -4.27
CA ILE A 101 -17.18 0.58 -2.88
C ILE A 101 -15.95 -0.25 -2.51
N PHE A 102 -15.13 0.21 -1.57
CA PHE A 102 -13.95 -0.55 -1.14
C PHE A 102 -13.62 -0.43 0.34
N LYS A 103 -12.91 -1.45 0.83
CA LYS A 103 -12.26 -1.47 2.14
C LYS A 103 -10.77 -1.74 2.01
N THR A 104 -9.97 -1.15 2.88
CA THR A 104 -8.50 -1.26 2.83
C THR A 104 -7.90 -1.87 4.08
N PHE A 105 -6.86 -2.69 3.86
CA PHE A 105 -6.16 -3.40 4.92
C PHE A 105 -4.65 -3.39 4.68
N ILE A 106 -3.88 -3.32 5.77
CA ILE A 106 -2.45 -3.61 5.77
C ILE A 106 -2.21 -4.72 6.78
N ASN A 107 -1.62 -5.82 6.33
CA ASN A 107 -1.39 -7.01 7.17
C ASN A 107 -2.66 -7.51 7.87
N GLY A 108 -3.82 -7.42 7.20
CA GLY A 108 -5.12 -7.79 7.72
C GLY A 108 -5.77 -6.79 8.69
N GLN A 109 -5.08 -5.70 9.05
CA GLN A 109 -5.64 -4.62 9.88
C GLN A 109 -6.29 -3.55 8.98
N THR A 110 -7.50 -3.11 9.31
CA THR A 110 -8.12 -1.97 8.62
C THR A 110 -7.30 -0.70 8.84
N ILE A 111 -7.18 0.12 7.79
CA ILE A 111 -6.44 1.39 7.83
C ILE A 111 -7.37 2.61 7.72
N SER A 112 -8.67 2.41 7.90
CA SER A 112 -9.71 3.46 7.89
C SER A 112 -9.67 4.35 6.64
N CYS A 113 -9.40 3.76 5.48
CA CYS A 113 -9.41 4.43 4.18
C CYS A 113 -10.36 3.67 3.26
N ASP A 114 -11.66 3.79 3.53
CA ASP A 114 -12.71 3.03 2.85
C ASP A 114 -13.62 4.01 2.09
N ASP A 115 -14.23 3.54 0.99
CA ASP A 115 -15.29 4.26 0.29
C ASP A 115 -16.58 3.46 0.37
N THR A 116 -17.65 4.08 0.86
CA THR A 116 -18.99 3.51 0.94
C THR A 116 -19.95 4.12 -0.09
N THR A 117 -19.51 5.12 -0.85
CA THR A 117 -20.31 5.83 -1.85
C THR A 117 -20.17 5.21 -3.24
N GLY A 118 -19.02 4.63 -3.53
CA GLY A 118 -18.71 3.96 -4.81
C GLY A 118 -18.36 4.92 -5.95
N ASN A 119 -18.09 6.20 -5.64
CA ASN A 119 -17.92 7.26 -6.64
C ASN A 119 -16.49 7.83 -6.69
N THR A 120 -15.53 7.18 -6.05
CA THR A 120 -14.13 7.65 -6.04
C THR A 120 -13.44 7.54 -7.40
N TYR A 121 -14.02 6.83 -8.37
CA TYR A 121 -13.63 6.91 -9.78
C TYR A 121 -13.69 8.33 -10.35
N LEU A 122 -14.48 9.23 -9.76
CA LEU A 122 -14.47 10.66 -10.09
C LEU A 122 -13.29 11.38 -9.43
N ASN A 123 -13.11 11.17 -8.13
CA ASN A 123 -12.10 11.82 -7.32
C ASN A 123 -11.51 10.82 -6.33
N LYS A 124 -10.20 10.59 -6.44
CA LYS A 124 -9.47 9.78 -5.46
C LYS A 124 -9.58 10.37 -4.06
N ILE A 125 -9.47 9.50 -3.06
CA ILE A 125 -9.26 9.92 -1.67
C ILE A 125 -7.77 9.80 -1.31
N THR A 126 -7.36 10.57 -0.31
CA THR A 126 -6.02 10.50 0.26
C THR A 126 -6.12 10.27 1.77
N CYS A 127 -5.42 9.26 2.26
CA CYS A 127 -5.44 8.82 3.65
C CYS A 127 -4.01 8.66 4.19
N TYR A 128 -3.90 8.57 5.52
CA TYR A 128 -2.63 8.39 6.22
C TYR A 128 -2.71 7.14 7.10
N PRO A 129 -2.42 5.94 6.56
CA PRO A 129 -2.47 4.70 7.33
C PRO A 129 -1.62 4.77 8.61
N THR A 130 -2.13 4.20 9.70
CA THR A 130 -1.41 4.20 10.99
C THR A 130 -0.19 3.29 10.90
N LEU A 131 0.97 3.76 11.36
CA LEU A 131 2.24 3.03 11.23
C LEU A 131 2.26 1.68 11.97
N SER A 132 1.41 1.49 12.97
CA SER A 132 1.25 0.22 13.69
C SER A 132 0.65 -0.91 12.84
N ALA A 133 0.05 -0.59 11.69
CA ALA A 133 -0.44 -1.60 10.76
C ALA A 133 0.71 -2.26 9.97
N PHE A 134 1.87 -1.60 9.90
CA PHE A 134 3.04 -2.07 9.16
C PHE A 134 4.01 -2.80 10.09
N VAL A 135 4.80 -3.70 9.49
CA VAL A 135 5.91 -4.38 10.15
C VAL A 135 7.20 -4.18 9.37
N SER A 136 8.36 -4.32 10.03
CA SER A 136 9.61 -4.51 9.30
C SER A 136 9.57 -5.85 8.58
N GLY A 137 10.07 -5.92 7.34
CA GLY A 137 10.01 -7.11 6.51
C GLY A 137 8.83 -7.12 5.54
N ILE A 138 8.27 -8.30 5.29
CA ILE A 138 7.19 -8.50 4.31
C ILE A 138 5.87 -7.98 4.86
N ASN A 139 5.21 -7.15 4.07
CA ASN A 139 3.87 -6.63 4.31
C ASN A 139 2.95 -6.99 3.14
N VAL A 140 1.64 -6.94 3.38
CA VAL A 140 0.63 -7.06 2.33
C VAL A 140 -0.35 -5.88 2.43
N PHE A 141 -0.55 -5.20 1.30
CA PHE A 141 -1.67 -4.28 1.12
C PHE A 141 -2.80 -5.04 0.45
N HIS A 142 -3.97 -5.05 1.10
CA HIS A 142 -5.17 -5.73 0.63
C HIS A 142 -6.31 -4.73 0.46
N VAL A 143 -7.01 -4.81 -0.67
CA VAL A 143 -8.21 -4.05 -0.94
C VAL A 143 -9.33 -5.00 -1.34
N GLU A 144 -10.46 -4.90 -0.65
CA GLU A 144 -11.72 -5.54 -1.04
C GLU A 144 -12.54 -4.50 -1.81
N VAL A 145 -12.84 -4.74 -3.08
CA VAL A 145 -13.66 -3.84 -3.92
C VAL A 145 -14.93 -4.56 -4.33
N THR A 146 -16.09 -3.93 -4.16
CA THR A 146 -17.40 -4.48 -4.53
C THR A 146 -17.94 -3.78 -5.76
N ASN A 147 -18.11 -4.54 -6.85
CA ASN A 147 -18.88 -4.13 -8.01
C ASN A 147 -20.38 -4.40 -7.77
N ALA A 148 -21.16 -3.34 -7.54
CA ALA A 148 -22.57 -3.46 -7.16
C ALA A 148 -23.53 -3.71 -8.34
N SER A 149 -23.07 -3.54 -9.58
CA SER A 149 -23.89 -3.67 -10.79
C SER A 149 -23.10 -4.28 -11.93
N GLN A 150 -23.79 -4.88 -12.90
CA GLN A 150 -23.12 -5.35 -14.12
C GLN A 150 -22.55 -4.13 -14.86
N GLY A 151 -21.26 -4.14 -15.18
CA GLY A 151 -20.58 -2.97 -15.72
C GLY A 151 -19.07 -3.00 -15.55
N ASN A 152 -18.45 -1.86 -15.86
CA ASN A 152 -17.03 -1.65 -15.61
C ASN A 152 -16.78 -1.64 -14.10
N CYS A 153 -15.62 -2.12 -13.68
CA CYS A 153 -15.15 -2.03 -12.30
C CYS A 153 -13.64 -1.96 -12.32
N GLY A 154 -13.05 -1.29 -11.33
CA GLY A 154 -11.62 -1.06 -11.31
C GLY A 154 -11.13 -0.56 -9.96
N LEU A 155 -9.86 -0.82 -9.70
CA LEU A 155 -9.11 -0.32 -8.56
C LEU A 155 -7.90 0.50 -9.06
N LEU A 156 -7.68 1.66 -8.45
CA LEU A 156 -6.52 2.51 -8.69
C LEU A 156 -5.93 2.93 -7.34
N TYR A 157 -4.64 2.68 -7.10
CA TYR A 157 -4.01 3.16 -5.87
C TYR A 157 -2.51 3.42 -6.00
N LYS A 158 -2.01 4.25 -5.08
CA LYS A 158 -0.59 4.41 -4.77
C LYS A 158 -0.42 4.59 -3.26
N LEU A 159 0.26 3.64 -2.64
CA LEU A 159 0.72 3.73 -1.26
C LEU A 159 2.19 4.18 -1.26
N TYR A 160 2.44 5.37 -0.74
CA TYR A 160 3.78 5.89 -0.46
C TYR A 160 4.17 5.52 0.97
N VAL A 161 5.37 4.98 1.17
CA VAL A 161 5.92 4.65 2.48
C VAL A 161 7.33 5.18 2.59
N VAL A 162 7.66 5.74 3.75
CA VAL A 162 9.04 6.05 4.12
C VAL A 162 9.42 5.15 5.29
N SER A 163 10.63 4.60 5.25
CA SER A 163 11.21 3.80 6.33
C SER A 163 12.63 4.26 6.66
N THR A 164 13.13 3.87 7.83
CA THR A 164 14.49 4.16 8.30
C THR A 164 15.19 2.90 8.75
N TYR A 165 16.45 2.75 8.38
CA TYR A 165 17.33 1.65 8.77
C TYR A 165 18.75 2.16 9.05
#